data_AF-A0A356E729-F1
#
_entry.id   AF-A0A356E729-F1
#
_cell.length_a   1.000
_cell.length_b   1.000
_cell.length_c   1.000
_cell.angle_alpha   90.00
_cell.angle_beta   90.00
_cell.angle_gamma   90.00
#
_symmetry.space_group_name_H-M   'P 1'
#
loop_
_entity.id
_entity.type
_entity.pdbx_description
1 polymer ?
#
loop_
_entity_poly.entity_id
_entity_poly.type
_entity_poly.pdbx_seq_one_letter_code
_entity_poly.pdbx_strand_id
1 'polypeptide(L)'
;MLNFTEKFLVTSLFFSSTAFAQVDVQSFISDLPQGTSLGFIAENINQKQLVAEYNAQTFMLPASTQKVFTALAAKLALGDDFKFDTSLLSNAKIVNGQLEGDLIVKFTGDPDLTSGQLYNLLAQLKKQGVNKINGNLLLDTSVFASHDRALGWIWNDLTMCFNSPPAAVNIDNNCFYVELDANQP
;
A
#
# COMPACT_ATOMS: atom_id res chain seq x y z
N MET A 1 -74.22 39.50 34.15
CA MET A 1 -72.87 39.99 33.78
C MET A 1 -71.93 38.80 33.86
N LEU A 2 -71.44 38.36 32.70
CA LEU A 2 -70.42 37.32 32.56
C LEU A 2 -69.10 37.84 33.14
N ASN A 3 -68.32 37.01 33.84
CA ASN A 3 -66.90 37.29 34.05
C ASN A 3 -66.06 36.05 33.75
N PHE A 4 -65.05 36.32 32.94
CA PHE A 4 -64.21 35.41 32.18
C PHE A 4 -63.23 34.64 33.07
N THR A 5 -63.10 33.35 32.77
CA THR A 5 -62.02 32.46 33.23
C THR A 5 -60.70 32.87 32.59
N GLU A 6 -59.68 33.25 33.37
CA GLU A 6 -58.30 33.25 32.90
C GLU A 6 -57.64 31.91 33.23
N LYS A 7 -57.49 31.07 32.21
CA LYS A 7 -56.63 29.88 32.27
C LYS A 7 -55.22 30.31 31.86
N PHE A 8 -54.30 30.34 32.82
CA PHE A 8 -52.88 30.52 32.57
C PHE A 8 -52.34 29.28 31.86
N LEU A 9 -51.96 29.43 30.58
CA LEU A 9 -51.34 28.37 29.79
C LEU A 9 -49.82 28.41 30.07
N VAL A 10 -49.31 27.45 30.83
CA VAL A 10 -47.86 27.29 31.05
C VAL A 10 -47.30 26.46 29.90
N THR A 11 -46.68 27.13 28.93
CA THR A 11 -45.98 26.49 27.81
C THR A 11 -44.61 26.01 28.29
N SER A 12 -44.44 24.70 28.49
CA SER A 12 -43.16 24.08 28.79
C SER A 12 -42.27 24.08 27.54
N LEU A 13 -41.25 24.93 27.50
CA LEU A 13 -40.17 24.86 26.52
C LEU A 13 -39.33 23.60 26.81
N PHE A 14 -39.44 22.59 25.95
CA PHE A 14 -38.51 21.47 25.91
C PHE A 14 -37.17 21.98 25.37
N PHE A 15 -36.21 22.24 26.26
CA PHE A 15 -34.80 22.41 25.89
C PHE A 15 -34.21 21.04 25.61
N SER A 16 -34.08 20.69 24.33
CA SER A 16 -33.32 19.52 23.89
C SER A 16 -31.82 19.84 24.02
N SER A 17 -31.17 19.42 25.10
CA SER A 17 -29.71 19.50 25.21
C SER A 17 -29.08 18.38 24.40
N THR A 18 -28.41 18.70 23.29
CA THR A 18 -27.50 17.78 22.64
C THR A 18 -26.27 17.61 23.54
N ALA A 19 -26.16 16.46 24.21
CA ALA A 19 -24.93 16.08 24.91
C ALA A 19 -23.90 15.66 23.85
N PHE A 20 -22.86 16.48 23.66
CA PHE A 20 -21.68 16.05 22.91
C PHE A 20 -20.76 15.32 23.89
N ALA A 21 -20.52 14.04 23.65
CA ALA A 21 -19.47 13.31 24.35
C ALA A 21 -18.11 13.85 23.87
N GLN A 22 -17.51 14.76 24.63
CA GLN A 22 -16.14 15.19 24.39
C GLN A 22 -15.21 14.07 24.88
N VAL A 23 -14.38 13.54 23.97
CA VAL A 23 -13.42 12.48 24.33
C VAL A 23 -12.23 13.14 25.03
N ASP A 24 -12.04 12.85 26.31
CA ASP A 24 -10.87 13.30 27.06
C ASP A 24 -9.67 12.39 26.76
N VAL A 25 -8.92 12.75 25.71
CA VAL A 25 -7.71 12.02 25.30
C VAL A 25 -6.67 11.99 26.42
N GLN A 26 -6.62 13.03 27.28
CA GLN A 26 -5.61 13.16 28.34
C GLN A 26 -5.75 12.05 29.40
N SER A 27 -6.98 11.59 29.66
CA SER A 27 -7.24 10.50 30.61
C SER A 27 -6.52 9.20 30.24
N PHE A 28 -6.47 8.86 28.95
CA PHE A 28 -5.84 7.63 28.44
C PHE A 28 -4.31 7.72 28.39
N ILE A 29 -3.73 8.92 28.44
CA ILE A 29 -2.27 9.09 28.40
C ILE A 29 -1.62 8.49 29.65
N SER A 30 -2.34 8.51 30.78
CA SER A 30 -1.85 7.92 32.03
C SER A 30 -1.68 6.39 31.96
N ASP A 31 -2.36 5.73 31.02
CA ASP A 31 -2.25 4.29 30.77
C ASP A 31 -1.08 3.95 29.83
N LEU A 32 -0.49 4.96 29.16
CA LEU A 32 0.62 4.76 28.23
C LEU A 32 1.96 4.65 28.98
N PRO A 33 2.93 3.89 28.44
CA PRO A 33 4.28 3.86 29.00
C PRO A 33 4.89 5.25 29.13
N GLN A 34 5.68 5.44 30.19
CA GLN A 34 6.38 6.70 30.42
C GLN A 34 7.29 7.05 29.22
N GLY A 35 7.17 8.27 28.70
CA GLY A 35 7.95 8.77 27.57
C GLY A 35 7.28 8.59 26.20
N THR A 36 6.10 7.96 26.13
CA THR A 36 5.30 7.90 24.90
C THR A 36 4.85 9.30 24.48
N SER A 37 5.00 9.59 23.18
CA SER A 37 4.39 10.76 22.54
C SER A 37 3.12 10.34 21.80
N LEU A 38 2.04 11.10 21.97
CA LEU A 38 0.74 10.86 21.35
C LEU A 38 0.33 12.08 20.52
N GLY A 39 -0.11 11.81 19.29
CA GLY A 39 -0.89 12.72 18.45
C GLY A 39 -2.21 12.05 18.12
N PHE A 40 -3.32 12.75 18.31
CA PHE A 40 -4.67 12.23 18.12
C PHE A 40 -5.57 13.30 17.53
N ILE A 41 -6.38 12.93 16.54
CA ILE A 41 -7.44 13.76 15.99
C ILE A 41 -8.59 12.88 15.56
N ALA A 42 -9.81 13.30 15.87
CA ALA A 42 -11.03 12.62 15.46
C ALA A 42 -12.05 13.67 15.03
N GLU A 43 -12.70 13.43 13.89
CA GLU A 43 -13.74 14.28 13.33
C GLU A 43 -15.00 13.46 13.03
N ASN A 44 -16.16 14.00 13.38
CA ASN A 44 -17.44 13.49 12.91
C ASN A 44 -17.66 13.96 11.47
N ILE A 45 -17.55 13.04 10.51
CA ILE A 45 -17.64 13.33 9.07
C ILE A 45 -19.02 13.90 8.68
N ASN A 46 -20.11 13.47 9.34
CA ASN A 46 -21.47 13.94 9.04
C ASN A 46 -21.68 15.38 9.52
N GLN A 47 -21.15 15.71 10.69
CA GLN A 47 -21.32 17.02 11.33
C GLN A 47 -20.19 17.99 10.98
N LYS A 48 -19.11 17.51 10.35
CA LYS A 48 -17.87 18.25 10.11
C LYS A 48 -17.33 18.92 11.37
N GLN A 49 -17.35 18.16 12.46
CA GLN A 49 -17.05 18.66 13.80
C GLN A 49 -15.93 17.82 14.42
N LEU A 50 -14.91 18.50 14.93
CA LEU A 50 -13.87 17.85 15.74
C LEU A 50 -14.50 17.26 17.01
N VAL A 51 -14.25 15.97 17.22
CA VAL A 51 -14.69 15.21 18.39
C VAL A 51 -13.62 15.21 19.47
N ALA A 52 -12.35 15.14 19.05
CA ALA A 52 -11.20 15.26 19.93
C ALA A 52 -9.94 15.61 19.13
N GLU A 53 -9.02 16.29 19.81
CA GLU A 53 -7.74 16.73 19.27
C GLU A 53 -6.71 16.76 20.39
N TYR A 54 -5.52 16.22 20.13
CA TYR A 54 -4.38 16.23 21.04
C TYR A 54 -3.09 16.20 20.23
N ASN A 55 -2.24 17.23 20.32
CA ASN A 55 -0.99 17.37 19.55
C ASN A 55 -1.14 17.10 18.04
N ALA A 56 -2.29 17.40 17.43
CA ALA A 56 -2.59 17.00 16.06
C ALA A 56 -1.70 17.66 15.00
N GLN A 57 -1.07 18.79 15.34
CA GLN A 57 -0.18 19.58 14.48
C GLN A 57 1.29 19.18 14.66
N THR A 58 1.60 18.25 15.57
CA THR A 58 2.96 17.76 15.78
C THR A 58 3.33 16.75 14.68
N PHE A 59 4.48 16.94 14.04
CA PHE A 59 4.99 15.94 13.11
C PHE A 59 5.38 14.65 13.85
N MET A 60 4.85 13.53 13.38
CA MET A 60 5.11 12.19 13.93
C MET A 60 5.42 11.19 12.81
N LEU A 61 6.00 10.04 13.17
CA LEU A 61 6.22 8.95 12.23
C LEU A 61 4.87 8.30 11.87
N PRO A 62 4.45 8.30 10.60
CA PRO A 62 3.16 7.72 10.21
C PRO A 62 3.18 6.18 10.18
N ALA A 63 4.37 5.56 10.10
CA ALA A 63 4.52 4.15 9.80
C ALA A 63 3.64 3.74 8.60
N SER A 64 2.88 2.65 8.71
CA SER A 64 2.05 2.17 7.59
C SER A 64 0.82 3.03 7.29
N THR A 65 0.45 4.03 8.10
CA THR A 65 -0.64 4.95 7.72
C THR A 65 -0.27 5.83 6.52
N GLN A 66 1.03 5.96 6.22
CA GLN A 66 1.52 6.57 4.99
C GLN A 66 0.92 5.95 3.71
N LYS A 67 0.54 4.65 3.77
CA LYS A 67 -0.10 3.94 2.65
C LYS A 67 -1.45 4.55 2.24
N VAL A 68 -2.11 5.30 3.12
CA VAL A 68 -3.35 6.04 2.77
C VAL A 68 -3.07 7.06 1.66
N PHE A 69 -1.97 7.82 1.76
CA PHE A 69 -1.60 8.79 0.73
C PHE A 69 -1.21 8.10 -0.58
N THR A 70 -0.43 7.02 -0.50
CA THR A 70 -0.04 6.24 -1.68
C THR A 70 -1.25 5.66 -2.40
N ALA A 71 -2.22 5.09 -1.66
CA ALA A 71 -3.43 4.53 -2.24
C ALA A 71 -4.28 5.60 -2.94
N LEU A 72 -4.49 6.76 -2.31
CA LEU A 72 -5.23 7.87 -2.92
C LEU A 72 -4.51 8.40 -4.18
N ALA A 73 -3.20 8.61 -4.11
CA ALA A 73 -2.41 9.10 -5.23
C ALA A 73 -2.42 8.11 -6.40
N ALA A 74 -2.24 6.81 -6.13
CA ALA A 74 -2.31 5.75 -7.14
C ALA A 74 -3.69 5.70 -7.80
N LYS A 75 -4.76 5.75 -6.99
CA LYS A 75 -6.14 5.77 -7.51
C LYS A 75 -6.40 6.94 -8.45
N LEU A 76 -5.93 8.14 -8.10
CA LEU A 76 -6.11 9.34 -8.92
C LEU A 76 -5.23 9.37 -10.18
N ALA A 77 -4.01 8.85 -10.09
CA ALA A 77 -3.04 8.91 -11.19
C ALA A 77 -3.16 7.74 -12.19
N LEU A 78 -3.47 6.54 -11.70
CA LEU A 78 -3.48 5.31 -12.50
C LEU A 78 -4.90 4.82 -12.82
N GLY A 79 -5.88 5.12 -11.97
CA GLY A 79 -7.25 4.63 -12.10
C GLY A 79 -7.42 3.17 -11.62
N ASP A 80 -8.65 2.67 -11.73
CA ASP A 80 -9.03 1.33 -11.23
C ASP A 80 -8.57 0.18 -12.11
N ASP A 81 -8.46 0.43 -13.41
CA ASP A 81 -8.17 -0.59 -14.39
C ASP A 81 -6.66 -0.77 -14.61
N PHE A 82 -5.83 -0.03 -13.87
CA PHE A 82 -4.38 -0.17 -13.95
C PHE A 82 -3.94 -1.60 -13.63
N LYS A 83 -3.04 -2.11 -14.48
CA LYS A 83 -2.34 -3.38 -14.30
C LYS A 83 -0.87 -3.17 -14.59
N PHE A 84 -0.02 -3.81 -13.78
CA PHE A 84 1.38 -3.97 -14.13
C PHE A 84 1.50 -4.89 -15.34
N ASP A 85 2.59 -4.71 -16.10
CA ASP A 85 2.88 -5.49 -17.29
C ASP A 85 4.25 -6.18 -17.15
N THR A 86 4.29 -7.46 -17.48
CA THR A 86 5.53 -8.22 -17.69
C THR A 86 5.47 -8.85 -19.06
N SER A 87 6.42 -8.51 -19.93
CA SER A 87 6.33 -8.79 -21.36
C SER A 87 7.57 -9.44 -21.93
N LEU A 88 7.39 -10.25 -22.98
CA LEU A 88 8.45 -10.77 -23.83
C LEU A 88 8.48 -10.00 -25.15
N LEU A 89 9.62 -9.43 -25.50
CA LEU A 89 9.79 -8.60 -26.69
C LEU A 89 10.97 -9.12 -27.53
N SER A 90 10.83 -9.07 -28.85
CA SER A 90 11.94 -9.25 -29.78
C SER A 90 11.58 -8.66 -31.14
N ASN A 91 12.56 -8.12 -31.85
CA ASN A 91 12.44 -7.72 -33.25
C ASN A 91 13.01 -8.78 -34.22
N ALA A 92 13.52 -9.89 -33.68
CA ALA A 92 14.16 -10.94 -34.44
C ALA A 92 13.14 -11.89 -35.08
N LYS A 93 13.54 -12.49 -36.20
CA LYS A 93 12.74 -13.53 -36.86
C LYS A 93 12.93 -14.87 -36.17
N ILE A 94 11.91 -15.71 -36.24
CA ILE A 94 12.01 -17.12 -35.85
C ILE A 94 12.30 -17.93 -37.12
N VAL A 95 13.46 -18.59 -37.17
CA VAL A 95 13.91 -19.42 -38.31
C VAL A 95 14.22 -20.82 -37.80
N ASN A 96 13.57 -21.84 -38.34
CA ASN A 96 13.76 -23.24 -37.94
C ASN A 96 13.64 -23.46 -36.41
N GLY A 97 12.72 -22.73 -35.78
CA GLY A 97 12.50 -22.74 -34.34
C GLY A 97 13.60 -22.06 -33.51
N GLN A 98 14.42 -21.19 -34.12
CA GLN A 98 15.41 -20.38 -33.42
C GLN A 98 15.03 -18.90 -33.55
N LEU A 99 15.03 -18.16 -32.45
CA LEU A 99 14.92 -16.70 -32.46
C LEU A 99 16.28 -16.13 -32.86
N GLU A 100 16.39 -15.53 -34.04
CA GLU A 100 17.65 -15.02 -34.62
C GLU A 100 17.99 -13.61 -34.07
N GLY A 101 18.12 -13.50 -32.75
CA GLY A 101 18.46 -12.29 -32.04
C GLY A 101 18.08 -12.34 -30.57
N ASP A 102 18.06 -11.19 -29.92
CA ASP A 102 17.85 -11.07 -28.49
C ASP A 102 16.38 -11.30 -28.09
N LEU A 103 16.17 -11.91 -26.93
CA LEU A 103 14.90 -11.91 -26.21
C LEU A 103 14.97 -10.90 -25.08
N ILE A 104 14.06 -9.94 -25.05
CA ILE A 104 13.93 -8.97 -23.97
C ILE A 104 12.78 -9.41 -23.07
N VAL A 105 13.04 -9.52 -21.77
CA VAL A 105 12.01 -9.64 -20.74
C VAL A 105 11.90 -8.29 -20.05
N LYS A 106 10.77 -7.62 -20.27
CA LYS A 106 10.50 -6.31 -19.68
C LYS A 106 9.68 -6.48 -18.42
N PHE A 107 10.21 -5.97 -17.31
CA PHE A 107 9.54 -5.96 -16.02
C PHE A 107 9.18 -4.52 -15.63
N THR A 108 7.96 -4.31 -15.13
CA THR A 108 7.47 -2.96 -14.78
C THR A 108 7.21 -2.76 -13.28
N GLY A 109 7.69 -3.66 -12.43
CA GLY A 109 7.51 -3.58 -10.97
C GLY A 109 6.22 -4.23 -10.48
N ASP A 110 5.71 -5.26 -11.16
CA ASP A 110 4.57 -6.04 -10.69
C ASP A 110 4.85 -6.66 -9.32
N PRO A 111 4.19 -6.22 -8.24
CA PRO A 111 4.48 -6.71 -6.90
C PRO A 111 3.89 -8.10 -6.63
N ASP A 112 3.05 -8.63 -7.53
CA ASP A 112 2.33 -9.90 -7.37
C ASP A 112 2.68 -10.92 -8.48
N LEU A 113 3.76 -10.66 -9.24
CA LEU A 113 4.26 -11.62 -10.23
C LEU A 113 4.83 -12.86 -9.52
N THR A 114 4.30 -14.01 -9.89
CA THR A 114 4.74 -15.31 -9.38
C THR A 114 5.66 -16.04 -10.35
N SER A 115 6.50 -16.94 -9.84
CA SER A 115 7.31 -17.84 -10.68
C SER A 115 6.45 -18.66 -11.66
N GLY A 116 5.23 -19.05 -11.25
CA GLY A 116 4.28 -19.77 -12.11
C GLY A 116 3.75 -18.92 -13.27
N GLN A 117 3.41 -17.65 -13.03
CA GLN A 117 3.01 -16.73 -14.10
C GLN A 117 4.16 -16.45 -15.06
N LEU A 118 5.38 -16.24 -14.56
CA LEU A 118 6.57 -16.06 -15.40
C LEU A 118 6.87 -17.30 -16.25
N TYR A 119 6.75 -18.50 -15.67
CA TYR A 119 6.87 -19.75 -16.41
C TYR A 119 5.83 -19.84 -17.54
N ASN A 120 4.57 -19.51 -17.24
CA ASN A 120 3.50 -19.52 -18.24
C ASN A 120 3.74 -18.50 -19.36
N LEU A 121 4.26 -17.31 -19.04
CA LEU A 121 4.65 -16.30 -20.03
C LEU A 121 5.74 -16.85 -20.96
N LEU A 122 6.81 -17.43 -20.42
CA LEU A 122 7.88 -18.06 -21.20
C LEU A 122 7.39 -19.26 -22.01
N ALA A 123 6.43 -20.03 -21.49
CA ALA A 123 5.81 -21.13 -22.22
C ALA A 123 5.05 -20.67 -23.48
N GLN A 124 4.56 -19.41 -23.51
CA GLN A 124 3.98 -18.85 -24.73
C GLN A 124 5.01 -18.72 -25.86
N LEU A 125 6.25 -18.37 -25.54
CA LEU A 125 7.35 -18.30 -26.52
C LEU A 125 7.62 -19.69 -27.14
N LYS A 126 7.59 -20.74 -26.32
CA LYS A 126 7.71 -22.13 -26.79
C LYS A 126 6.56 -22.53 -27.71
N LYS A 127 5.32 -22.13 -27.38
CA LYS A 127 4.13 -22.36 -28.24
C LYS A 127 4.21 -21.65 -29.59
N GLN A 128 4.96 -20.55 -29.67
CA GLN A 128 5.26 -19.85 -30.93
C GLN A 128 6.39 -20.53 -31.74
N GLY A 129 6.87 -21.70 -31.30
CA GLY A 129 7.86 -22.51 -32.03
C GLY A 129 9.31 -22.18 -31.71
N VAL A 130 9.58 -21.27 -30.76
CA VAL A 130 10.95 -20.94 -30.34
C VAL A 130 11.49 -22.05 -29.43
N ASN A 131 12.55 -22.69 -29.89
CA ASN A 131 13.26 -23.77 -29.20
C ASN A 131 14.69 -23.36 -28.79
N LYS A 132 15.21 -22.30 -29.40
CA LYS A 132 16.54 -21.75 -29.13
C LYS A 132 16.51 -20.24 -29.34
N ILE A 133 17.27 -19.51 -28.53
CA ILE A 133 17.53 -18.08 -28.71
C ILE A 133 18.96 -17.98 -29.23
N ASN A 134 19.15 -17.39 -30.41
CA ASN A 134 20.44 -17.15 -31.03
C ASN A 134 20.86 -15.68 -30.83
N GLY A 135 20.96 -15.30 -29.56
CA GLY A 135 21.22 -13.95 -29.10
C GLY A 135 21.28 -13.92 -27.57
N ASN A 136 21.13 -12.74 -26.99
CA ASN A 136 21.15 -12.52 -25.55
C ASN A 136 19.74 -12.61 -24.94
N LEU A 137 19.71 -12.92 -23.64
CA LEU A 137 18.56 -12.64 -22.79
C LEU A 137 18.79 -11.28 -22.12
N LEU A 138 17.94 -10.32 -22.42
CA LEU A 138 18.02 -8.96 -21.88
C LEU A 138 16.89 -8.74 -20.87
N LEU A 139 17.24 -8.24 -19.68
CA LEU A 139 16.25 -7.83 -18.68
C LEU A 139 16.08 -6.32 -18.77
N ASP A 140 14.91 -5.86 -19.19
CA ASP A 140 14.57 -4.45 -19.24
C ASP A 140 13.87 -4.04 -17.93
N THR A 141 14.61 -3.32 -17.10
CA THR A 141 14.15 -2.73 -15.83
C THR A 141 14.08 -1.20 -15.90
N SER A 142 14.11 -0.62 -17.11
CA SER A 142 14.32 0.82 -17.33
C SER A 142 13.19 1.72 -16.82
N VAL A 143 12.04 1.14 -16.43
CA VAL A 143 10.95 1.90 -15.83
C VAL A 143 11.34 2.51 -14.47
N PHE A 144 12.26 1.86 -13.74
CA PHE A 144 12.81 2.33 -12.48
C PHE A 144 14.29 2.70 -12.64
N ALA A 145 14.75 3.63 -11.82
CA ALA A 145 16.13 4.09 -11.78
C ALA A 145 16.53 4.42 -10.34
N SER A 146 17.82 4.57 -10.09
CA SER A 146 18.39 4.72 -8.74
C SER A 146 18.27 3.42 -7.92
N HIS A 147 18.23 3.53 -6.59
CA HIS A 147 18.13 2.41 -5.67
C HIS A 147 16.69 1.90 -5.53
N ASP A 148 16.51 0.58 -5.46
CA ASP A 148 15.22 -0.06 -5.13
C ASP A 148 14.87 -0.01 -3.63
N ARG A 149 15.53 0.87 -2.86
CA ARG A 149 15.33 1.05 -1.42
C ARG A 149 15.29 2.53 -1.11
N ALA A 150 14.26 2.94 -0.39
CA ALA A 150 14.08 4.34 -0.04
C ALA A 150 15.09 4.79 1.03
N LEU A 151 15.44 6.07 1.01
CA LEU A 151 16.25 6.69 2.07
C LEU A 151 15.51 6.63 3.41
N GLY A 152 16.27 6.43 4.49
CA GLY A 152 15.74 6.31 5.85
C GLY A 152 15.30 4.89 6.25
N TRP A 153 15.33 3.92 5.33
CA TRP A 153 15.14 2.52 5.69
C TRP A 153 16.30 2.00 6.55
N ILE A 154 15.95 1.24 7.59
CA ILE A 154 16.90 0.68 8.55
C ILE A 154 17.64 -0.49 7.90
N TRP A 155 18.97 -0.49 7.99
CA TRP A 155 19.83 -1.43 7.27
C TRP A 155 19.66 -2.90 7.72
N ASN A 156 19.37 -3.14 9.00
CA ASN A 156 19.27 -4.51 9.55
C ASN A 156 17.98 -5.23 9.14
N ASP A 157 16.97 -4.51 8.66
CA ASP A 157 15.72 -5.12 8.20
C ASP A 157 15.77 -5.47 6.72
N LEU A 158 16.81 -5.06 5.98
CA LEU A 158 16.90 -5.22 4.52
C LEU A 158 16.95 -6.68 4.04
N THR A 159 17.14 -7.62 4.95
CA THR A 159 17.15 -9.07 4.70
C THR A 159 15.82 -9.74 5.05
N MET A 160 14.89 -9.02 5.67
CA MET A 160 13.58 -9.54 6.05
C MET A 160 12.58 -9.36 4.92
N CYS A 161 11.72 -10.36 4.67
CA CYS A 161 10.80 -10.34 3.54
C CYS A 161 9.79 -9.17 3.56
N PHE A 162 9.42 -8.65 4.73
CA PHE A 162 8.56 -7.46 4.79
C PHE A 162 9.23 -6.19 4.23
N ASN A 163 10.55 -6.23 4.02
CA ASN A 163 11.39 -5.16 3.54
C ASN A 163 12.22 -5.59 2.31
N SER A 164 11.74 -6.62 1.59
CA SER A 164 12.28 -6.99 0.28
C SER A 164 12.26 -5.76 -0.64
N PRO A 165 13.29 -5.58 -1.50
CA PRO A 165 13.36 -4.41 -2.37
C PRO A 165 12.18 -4.41 -3.36
N PRO A 166 11.36 -3.34 -3.42
CA PRO A 166 10.31 -3.16 -4.44
C PRO A 166 10.92 -2.79 -5.81
N ALA A 167 11.76 -3.68 -6.34
CA ALA A 167 12.47 -3.51 -7.60
C ALA A 167 11.54 -3.73 -8.82
N ALA A 168 12.00 -3.31 -10.01
CA ALA A 168 11.27 -3.55 -11.26
C ALA A 168 11.06 -5.06 -11.49
N VAL A 169 12.08 -5.87 -11.17
CA VAL A 169 11.97 -7.34 -11.13
C VAL A 169 11.54 -7.74 -9.72
N ASN A 170 10.31 -8.20 -9.59
CA ASN A 170 9.79 -8.78 -8.37
C ASN A 170 9.12 -10.11 -8.72
N ILE A 171 9.66 -11.21 -8.19
CA ILE A 171 9.13 -12.56 -8.42
C ILE A 171 8.93 -13.20 -7.05
N ASP A 172 7.72 -13.70 -6.79
CA ASP A 172 7.34 -14.30 -5.51
C ASP A 172 7.65 -13.36 -4.32
N ASN A 173 7.34 -12.07 -4.48
CA ASN A 173 7.60 -11.00 -3.50
C ASN A 173 9.10 -10.73 -3.22
N ASN A 174 10.02 -11.21 -4.08
CA ASN A 174 11.46 -11.20 -3.82
C ASN A 174 11.80 -11.78 -2.45
N CYS A 175 11.07 -12.83 -2.04
CA CYS A 175 11.20 -13.51 -0.78
C CYS A 175 11.37 -15.01 -1.01
N PHE A 176 12.20 -15.66 -0.21
CA PHE A 176 12.36 -17.10 -0.22
C PHE A 176 12.53 -17.61 1.21
N TYR A 177 12.28 -18.90 1.39
CA TYR A 177 12.44 -19.57 2.67
C TYR A 177 13.72 -20.38 2.70
N VAL A 178 14.35 -20.42 3.87
CA VAL A 178 15.48 -21.30 4.18
C VAL A 178 15.18 -21.97 5.50
N GLU A 179 15.50 -23.26 5.59
CA GLU A 179 15.45 -24.02 6.82
C GLU A 179 16.88 -24.24 7.33
N LEU A 180 17.09 -24.03 8.63
CA LEU A 180 18.34 -24.34 9.30
C LEU A 180 18.10 -25.51 10.26
N ASP A 181 18.76 -26.64 9.98
CA ASP A 181 18.81 -27.75 10.93
C ASP A 181 19.85 -27.45 12.00
N ALA A 182 19.39 -27.04 13.19
CA ALA A 182 20.22 -26.83 14.36
C ALA A 182 20.35 -28.09 15.24
N ASN A 183 19.90 -29.27 14.77
CA ASN A 183 20.00 -30.53 15.52
C ASN A 183 21.35 -31.25 15.31
N GLN A 184 22.41 -30.50 15.01
CA GLN A 184 23.78 -31.00 14.97
C GLN A 184 24.53 -30.49 16.21
N PRO A 185 25.31 -31.33 16.90
CA PRO A 185 26.07 -30.95 18.10
C PRO A 185 27.13 -29.87 17.85
#